data_AF-A0AB74UJH0-F1
#
_entry.id   AF-A0AB74UJH0-F1
#
_cell.length_a   1.000
_cell.length_b   1.000
_cell.length_c   1.000
_cell.angle_alpha   90.00
_cell.angle_beta   90.00
_cell.angle_gamma   90.00
#
_symmetry.space_group_name_H-M   'P 1'
#
loop_
_entity.id
_entity.type
_entity.pdbx_description
1 polymer ?
#
loop_
_entity_poly.entity_id
_entity_poly.type
_entity_poly.pdbx_seq_one_letter_code
_entity_poly.pdbx_strand_id
1 'polypeptide(L)' 'MWELDLLLVPFLEARYDALSAEDQARYRELIAEEDQDLFVWLMRREWPSDPELRRIVQMIVEHAENTDRDRRQAL' A
#
# COMPACT_ATOMS: atom_id res chain seq x y z
N MET A 1 7.84 -1.57 11.07
CA MET A 1 6.79 -1.68 12.12
C MET A 1 5.77 -2.76 11.73
N TRP A 2 5.30 -3.62 12.64
CA TRP A 2 4.44 -4.79 12.29
C TRP A 2 3.10 -4.43 11.63
N GLU A 3 2.50 -3.29 11.96
CA GLU A 3 1.23 -2.86 11.34
C GLU A 3 1.36 -2.57 9.84
N LEU A 4 2.55 -2.15 9.39
CA LEU A 4 2.81 -1.88 7.97
C LEU A 4 2.84 -3.18 7.18
N ASP A 5 3.44 -4.23 7.75
CA ASP A 5 3.53 -5.54 7.11
C ASP A 5 2.14 -6.12 6.81
N LEU A 6 1.14 -5.86 7.66
CA LEU A 6 -0.25 -6.28 7.46
C LEU A 6 -0.92 -5.66 6.22
N LEU A 7 -0.43 -4.52 5.74
CA LEU A 7 -0.94 -3.83 4.55
C LEU A 7 -0.04 -4.10 3.32
N LEU A 8 1.27 -4.05 3.52
CA LEU A 8 2.27 -4.18 2.47
C LEU A 8 2.38 -5.62 1.96
N VAL A 9 2.45 -6.62 2.84
CA VAL A 9 2.64 -8.02 2.42
C VAL A 9 1.47 -8.55 1.60
N PRO A 10 0.19 -8.38 2.00
CA PRO A 10 -0.92 -8.85 1.17
C PRO A 10 -0.98 -8.16 -0.20
N PHE A 11 -0.66 -6.86 -0.24
CA PHE A 11 -0.57 -6.13 -1.51
C PHE A 11 0.56 -6.68 -2.40
N LEU A 12 1.73 -6.92 -1.82
CA LEU A 12 2.88 -7.50 -2.51
C LEU A 12 2.51 -8.85 -3.13
N GLU A 13 1.95 -9.77 -2.34
CA GLU A 13 1.59 -11.12 -2.77
C GLU A 13 0.46 -11.14 -3.82
N ALA A 14 -0.52 -10.22 -3.71
CA ALA A 14 -1.70 -10.24 -4.57
C ALA A 14 -1.60 -9.37 -5.82
N ARG A 15 -0.79 -8.30 -5.80
CA ARG A 15 -0.81 -7.26 -6.86
C ARG A 15 0.54 -6.97 -7.49
N TYR A 16 1.65 -7.15 -6.80
CA TYR A 16 2.95 -6.66 -7.27
C TYR A 16 3.38 -7.22 -8.62
N ASP A 17 3.18 -8.52 -8.85
CA ASP A 17 3.55 -9.18 -10.10
C ASP A 17 2.73 -8.69 -11.31
N ALA A 18 1.55 -8.11 -11.06
CA ALA A 18 0.67 -7.54 -12.09
C ALA A 18 0.89 -6.04 -12.31
N LEU A 19 1.73 -5.40 -11.49
CA LEU A 19 2.07 -3.97 -11.64
C LEU A 19 2.93 -3.72 -12.88
N SER A 20 2.84 -2.51 -13.40
CA SER A 20 3.79 -2.03 -14.40
C SER A 20 5.19 -1.95 -13.80
N ALA A 21 6.24 -1.97 -14.64
CA ALA A 21 7.62 -1.83 -14.15
C ALA A 21 7.84 -0.51 -13.39
N GLU A 22 7.12 0.55 -13.78
CA GLU A 22 7.15 1.84 -13.10
C GLU A 22 6.51 1.75 -11.71
N ASP A 23 5.30 1.20 -11.59
CA ASP A 23 4.62 1.03 -10.30
C ASP A 23 5.41 0.08 -9.37
N GLN A 24 6.08 -0.95 -9.92
CA GLN A 24 7.00 -1.81 -9.15
C GLN A 24 8.21 -1.04 -8.60
N ALA A 25 8.75 -0.09 -9.37
CA ALA A 25 9.81 0.79 -8.91
C ALA A 25 9.30 1.73 -7.82
N ARG A 26 8.11 2.32 -7.99
CA ARG A 26 7.48 3.18 -6.96
C ARG A 26 7.21 2.44 -5.67
N TYR A 27 6.79 1.17 -5.74
CA TYR A 27 6.63 0.36 -4.56
C TYR A 27 7.96 0.13 -3.82
N ARG A 28 9.07 -0.06 -4.56
CA ARG A 28 10.42 -0.18 -3.96
C ARG A 28 10.91 1.14 -3.36
N GLU A 29 10.59 2.27 -3.98
CA GLU A 29 10.86 3.60 -3.43
C GLU A 29 10.06 3.81 -2.14
N LEU A 30 8.77 3.48 -2.16
CA LEU A 30 7.88 3.59 -1.01
C LEU A 30 8.41 2.81 0.21
N ILE A 31 8.75 1.53 0.06
CA ILE A 31 9.25 0.71 1.19
C ILE A 31 10.62 1.16 1.72
N ALA A 32 11.33 2.05 1.02
CA ALA A 32 12.59 2.63 1.47
C ALA A 32 12.39 3.89 2.34
N GLU A 33 11.18 4.45 2.37
CA GLU A 33 10.80 5.59 3.22
C GLU A 33 10.75 5.22 4.71
N GLU A 34 10.71 6.22 5.58
CA GLU A 34 10.66 5.99 7.02
C GLU A 34 9.34 5.34 7.46
N ASP A 35 9.42 4.39 8.40
CA ASP A 35 8.25 3.70 8.97
C ASP A 35 7.16 4.67 9.46
N GLN A 36 7.54 5.85 9.98
CA GLN A 36 6.59 6.87 10.46
C GLN A 36 5.78 7.47 9.31
N ASP A 37 6.43 7.81 8.21
CA ASP A 37 5.81 8.39 7.01
C ASP A 37 4.89 7.35 6.34
N LEU A 38 5.39 6.13 6.19
CA LEU A 38 4.60 5.00 5.69
C LEU A 38 3.33 4.78 6.51
N PHE A 39 3.45 4.85 7.84
CA PHE A 39 2.32 4.68 8.74
C PHE A 39 1.27 5.77 8.56
N VAL A 40 1.66 7.05 8.52
CA VAL A 40 0.68 8.14 8.36
C VAL A 40 0.00 8.11 6.99
N TRP A 41 0.73 7.71 5.93
CA TRP A 41 0.17 7.60 4.58
C TRP A 41 -0.78 6.41 4.43
N LEU A 42 -0.37 5.21 4.87
CA LEU A 42 -1.18 4.00 4.75
C LEU A 42 -2.39 4.00 5.68
N MET A 43 -2.32 4.74 6.81
CA MET A 43 -3.49 5.01 7.66
C MET A 43 -4.39 6.15 7.17
N ARG A 44 -4.13 6.68 5.96
CA ARG A 44 -4.90 7.78 5.32
C ARG A 44 -4.96 9.06 6.17
N ARG A 45 -3.98 9.27 7.04
CA ARG A 45 -3.88 10.49 7.86
C ARG A 45 -3.30 11.64 7.04
N GLU A 46 -2.35 11.32 6.17
CA GLU A 46 -1.71 12.23 5.24
C GLU A 46 -1.51 11.57 3.87
N TRP A 47 -1.04 12.33 2.89
CA TRP A 47 -0.70 11.82 1.56
C TRP A 47 0.71 12.27 1.17
N PRO A 48 1.47 11.42 0.43
CA PRO A 48 2.74 11.83 -0.14
C PRO A 48 2.56 13.07 -1.02
N SER A 49 3.55 13.97 -0.95
CA SER A 49 3.58 15.15 -1.84
C SER A 49 3.93 14.77 -3.28
N ASP A 50 4.72 13.72 -3.46
CA ASP A 50 5.02 13.16 -4.77
C ASP A 50 3.78 12.43 -5.34
N PRO A 51 3.26 12.84 -6.51
CA PRO A 51 2.08 12.22 -7.12
C PRO A 51 2.26 10.73 -7.43
N GLU A 52 3.48 10.30 -7.73
CA GLU A 52 3.80 8.93 -8.10
C GLU A 52 3.86 8.01 -6.87
N LEU A 53 4.42 8.51 -5.76
CA LEU A 53 4.30 7.82 -4.47
C LEU A 53 2.85 7.79 -3.99
N ARG A 54 2.12 8.90 -4.16
CA ARG A 54 0.70 8.95 -3.80
C ARG A 54 -0.12 7.90 -4.55
N ARG A 55 0.18 7.68 -5.83
CA ARG A 55 -0.48 6.65 -6.64
C ARG A 55 -0.31 5.26 -6.04
N ILE A 56 0.92 4.85 -5.71
CA ILE A 56 1.16 3.51 -5.15
C ILE A 56 0.55 3.35 -3.74
N VAL A 57 0.59 4.40 -2.91
CA VAL A 57 -0.08 4.41 -1.60
C VAL A 57 -1.59 4.21 -1.76
N GLN A 58 -2.22 4.89 -2.72
CA GLN A 58 -3.65 4.72 -3.00
C GLN A 58 -3.99 3.28 -3.40
N MET A 59 -3.18 2.66 -4.25
CA MET A 59 -3.39 1.27 -4.67
C MET A 59 -3.34 0.27 -3.50
N ILE A 60 -2.41 0.48 -2.55
CA ILE A 60 -2.28 -0.36 -1.35
C ILE A 60 -3.50 -0.19 -0.45
N VAL A 61 -3.91 1.06 -0.19
CA VAL A 61 -5.08 1.37 0.64
C VAL A 61 -6.36 0.78 0.04
N GLU A 62 -6.57 0.95 -1.28
CA GLU A 62 -7.73 0.40 -1.98
C GLU A 62 -7.74 -1.14 -1.93
N HIS A 63 -6.58 -1.78 -2.09
CA HIS A 63 -6.47 -3.24 -1.97
C HIS A 63 -6.84 -3.73 -0.57
N ALA A 64 -6.34 -3.05 0.48
CA ALA A 64 -6.68 -3.37 1.86
C ALA A 64 -8.19 -3.23 2.12
N GLU A 65 -8.81 -2.14 1.67
CA GLU A 65 -10.25 -1.90 1.85
C GLU A 65 -11.12 -2.96 1.15
N ASN A 66 -10.73 -3.39 -0.05
CA ASN A 66 -11.43 -4.44 -0.79
C ASN A 66 -11.28 -5.80 -0.11
N THR A 67 -10.07 -6.16 0.31
CA THR A 67 -9.81 -7.42 1.02
C THR A 67 -10.59 -7.50 2.33
N ASP A 68 -10.68 -6.38 3.06
CA ASP A 68 -11.40 -6.30 4.32
C ASP A 68 -12.93 -6.40 4.11
N ARG A 69 -13.43 -5.86 2.99
CA ARG A 69 -14.83 -6.01 2.58
C ARG A 69 -15.17 -7.46 2.24
N ASP A 70 -14.34 -8.12 1.44
CA ASP A 70 -14.55 -9.51 1.04
C ASP A 70 -14.57 -10.45 2.25
N ARG A 71 -13.65 -10.23 3.21
CA ARG A 71 -13.62 -10.98 4.47
C ARG A 71 -14.89 -10.75 5.31
N ARG A 72 -15.43 -9.53 5.34
CA ARG A 72 -16.66 -9.20 6.07
C ARG A 72 -17.93 -9.77 5.44
N GLN A 73 -17.93 -10.03 4.13
CA GLN A 73 -19.08 -10.62 3.41
C GLN A 73 -19.11 -12.15 3.44
N ALA A 74 -18.00 -12.80 3.80
CA ALA A 74 -17.87 -14.25 3.90
C ALA A 74 -18.28 -14.85 5.27
N LEU A 75 -18.85 -14.03 6.16
CA LEU A 75 -19.38 -14.41 7.49
C LEU A 75 -20.91 -14.24 7.52
#